data_AF-A0A933HSK9-F1
#
_entry.id   AF-A0A933HSK9-F1
#
_cell.length_a   1.000
_cell.length_b   1.000
_cell.length_c   1.000
_cell.angle_alpha   90.00
_cell.angle_beta   90.00
_cell.angle_gamma   90.00
#
_symmetry.space_group_name_H-M   'P 1'
#
loop_
_entity.id
_entity.type
_entity.pdbx_description
1 polymer ?
#
loop_
_entity_poly.entity_id
_entity_poly.type
_entity_poly.pdbx_seq_one_letter_code
_entity_poly.pdbx_strand_id
1 'polypeptide(L)'
;MFAIFGLFAVPVIGYLIVKRRRIVLATKLESPQLDLGRLAHFAQSHTAWGWTIVITFIMGSFLNFPLLVLLPVAVYAFTLSLYTSEVATAFTLMGIALASFILVAADIFFIPDVFGNRMNTVFKFYYQVWALGGILAAYALWALLWQSSRRILVQVITLCLFGILLIGAMVYPARAIQQRMNGAQQGVRGFTAREMRNVGEREAITWLTTHSAPNSVMVEAVGESYDATGTGGGGISGATGLQTVLGWPGHETQWRHNDPSALSEIGKRKTDIQTIYTSRNAQQVLDLLDLYNIRYVVVGETEHQTYRNLNPRLFERIMRKAFVSSDGKLLIFERLNSST
;
A
#
# COMPACT_ATOMS: atom_id res chain seq x y z
N MET A 1 2.68 14.93 8.40
CA MET A 1 1.74 14.38 7.40
C MET A 1 0.41 15.14 7.47
N PHE A 2 0.37 16.44 7.13
CA PHE A 2 -0.86 17.27 7.31
C PHE A 2 -1.39 17.91 6.03
N ALA A 3 -0.71 17.78 4.89
CA ALA A 3 -1.01 18.62 3.73
C ALA A 3 -2.18 18.13 2.85
N ILE A 4 -2.51 16.84 2.83
CA ILE A 4 -3.33 16.30 1.74
C ILE A 4 -4.85 16.23 2.07
N PHE A 5 -5.23 16.16 3.35
CA PHE A 5 -6.66 16.15 3.75
C PHE A 5 -7.36 17.50 3.59
N GLY A 6 -6.61 18.59 3.57
CA GLY A 6 -7.17 19.93 3.46
C GLY A 6 -8.02 20.11 2.19
N LEU A 7 -7.64 19.46 1.09
CA LEU A 7 -8.27 19.65 -0.22
C LEU A 7 -9.78 19.37 -0.19
N PHE A 8 -10.20 18.28 0.45
CA PHE A 8 -11.62 17.93 0.57
C PHE A 8 -12.32 18.69 1.69
N ALA A 9 -11.58 19.04 2.75
CA ALA A 9 -12.14 19.71 3.91
C ALA A 9 -12.77 21.07 3.55
N VAL A 10 -12.15 21.85 2.65
CA VAL A 10 -12.66 23.18 2.24
C VAL A 10 -14.08 23.12 1.66
N PRO A 11 -14.35 22.38 0.57
CA PRO A 11 -15.70 22.29 0.01
C PRO A 11 -16.68 21.59 0.97
N VAL A 12 -16.25 20.56 1.69
CA VAL A 12 -17.11 19.83 2.64
C VAL A 12 -17.56 20.72 3.81
N ILE A 13 -16.64 21.43 4.46
CA ILE A 13 -16.95 22.32 5.58
C ILE A 13 -17.84 23.48 5.11
N GLY A 14 -17.51 24.10 3.96
CA GLY A 14 -18.33 25.14 3.37
C GLY A 14 -19.76 24.66 3.12
N TYR A 15 -19.90 23.46 2.55
CA TYR A 15 -21.20 22.86 2.24
C TYR A 15 -22.03 22.59 3.50
N LEU A 16 -21.41 22.03 4.54
CA LEU A 16 -22.04 21.80 5.85
C LEU A 16 -22.56 23.11 6.49
N ILE A 17 -21.80 24.20 6.39
CA ILE A 17 -22.20 25.53 6.90
C ILE A 17 -23.42 26.07 6.13
N VAL A 18 -23.43 25.94 4.80
CA VAL A 18 -24.51 26.47 3.95
C VAL A 18 -25.81 25.66 4.09
N LYS A 19 -25.75 24.32 4.00
CA LYS A 19 -26.95 23.48 4.04
C LYS A 19 -27.63 23.49 5.41
N ARG A 20 -26.87 23.58 6.50
CA ARG A 20 -27.40 23.81 7.85
C ARG A 20 -28.44 24.91 7.90
N ARG A 21 -28.13 26.10 7.35
CA ARG A 21 -29.03 27.25 7.45
C ARG A 21 -30.37 26.96 6.77
N ARG A 22 -30.34 26.29 5.62
CA ARG A 22 -31.57 25.92 4.88
C ARG A 22 -32.40 24.90 5.65
N ILE A 23 -31.75 23.86 6.16
CA ILE A 23 -32.42 22.77 6.90
C ILE A 23 -33.01 23.27 8.22
N VAL A 24 -32.29 24.12 8.96
CA VAL A 24 -32.78 24.73 10.21
C VAL A 24 -33.94 25.70 9.95
N LEU A 25 -33.93 26.43 8.83
CA LEU A 25 -35.06 27.27 8.44
C LEU A 25 -36.27 26.45 8.02
N ALA A 26 -36.07 25.32 7.33
CA ALA A 26 -37.14 24.42 6.90
C ALA A 26 -37.77 23.63 8.06
N THR A 27 -36.96 23.14 9.00
CA THR A 27 -37.44 22.42 10.20
C THR A 27 -38.15 23.30 11.23
N LYS A 28 -37.98 24.62 11.18
CA LYS A 28 -38.84 25.56 11.92
C LYS A 28 -40.24 25.70 11.33
N LEU A 29 -40.45 25.24 10.08
CA LEU A 29 -41.72 25.35 9.35
C LEU A 29 -42.50 24.04 9.33
N GLU A 30 -41.84 22.88 9.48
CA GLU A 30 -42.48 21.56 9.53
C GLU A 30 -41.89 20.74 10.69
N SER A 31 -42.73 20.38 11.65
CA SER A 31 -42.40 19.49 12.77
C SER A 31 -42.21 18.05 12.29
N PRO A 32 -41.01 17.44 12.38
CA PRO A 32 -40.83 16.04 12.00
C PRO A 32 -41.11 15.11 13.19
N GLN A 33 -41.65 13.94 12.86
CA GLN A 33 -42.28 12.93 13.72
C GLN A 33 -41.31 12.12 14.63
N LEU A 34 -40.14 12.66 15.00
CA LEU A 34 -39.18 12.03 15.91
C LEU A 34 -38.78 13.04 16.99
N ASP A 35 -38.97 12.70 18.27
CA ASP A 35 -38.60 13.52 19.43
C ASP A 35 -37.08 13.58 19.63
N LEU A 36 -36.41 14.23 18.67
CA LEU A 36 -34.98 14.51 18.66
C LEU A 36 -34.70 15.93 19.15
N GLY A 37 -35.63 16.57 19.90
CA GLY A 37 -35.62 18.01 20.19
C GLY A 37 -34.31 18.53 20.76
N ARG A 38 -33.65 17.75 21.64
CA ARG A 38 -32.33 18.10 22.21
C ARG A 38 -31.19 18.03 21.20
N LEU A 39 -31.17 17.00 20.35
CA LEU A 39 -30.17 16.84 19.28
C LEU A 39 -30.37 17.89 18.18
N ALA A 40 -31.62 18.22 17.85
CA ALA A 40 -31.95 19.30 16.93
C ALA A 40 -31.52 20.67 17.48
N HIS A 41 -31.79 20.97 18.75
CA HIS A 41 -31.32 22.21 19.38
C HIS A 41 -29.80 22.31 19.43
N PHE A 42 -29.11 21.21 19.73
CA PHE A 42 -27.65 21.14 19.69
C PHE A 42 -27.13 21.34 18.27
N ALA A 43 -27.69 20.65 17.26
CA ALA A 43 -27.42 20.85 15.82
C ALA A 43 -27.56 22.33 15.39
N GLN A 44 -28.49 23.05 16.01
CA GLN A 44 -28.82 24.45 15.72
C GLN A 44 -27.94 25.51 16.42
N SER A 45 -27.07 25.15 17.37
CA SER A 45 -26.17 26.10 18.06
C SER A 45 -24.79 26.26 17.38
N HIS A 46 -24.45 27.45 16.86
CA HIS A 46 -23.14 27.68 16.22
C HIS A 46 -21.97 27.57 17.22
N THR A 47 -22.17 28.10 18.42
CA THR A 47 -21.15 28.12 19.47
C THR A 47 -20.89 26.71 19.99
N ALA A 48 -21.93 25.91 20.21
CA ALA A 48 -21.76 24.55 20.70
C ALA A 48 -20.94 23.67 19.73
N TRP A 49 -21.22 23.72 18.43
CA TRP A 49 -20.46 22.94 17.43
C TRP A 49 -19.03 23.43 17.26
N GLY A 50 -18.83 24.75 17.18
CA GLY A 50 -17.50 25.34 17.10
C GLY A 50 -16.63 24.88 18.27
N TRP A 51 -17.16 24.98 19.50
CA TRP A 51 -16.47 24.50 20.70
C TRP A 51 -16.27 22.99 20.71
N THR A 52 -17.23 22.19 20.23
CA THR A 52 -17.08 20.73 20.18
C THR A 52 -15.93 20.32 19.24
N ILE A 53 -15.81 20.96 18.08
CA ILE A 53 -14.70 20.74 17.13
C ILE A 53 -13.36 21.14 17.78
N VAL A 54 -13.29 22.31 18.42
CA VAL A 54 -12.07 22.79 19.08
C VAL A 54 -11.67 21.87 20.23
N ILE A 55 -12.61 21.47 21.09
CA ILE A 55 -12.37 20.59 22.24
C ILE A 55 -11.90 19.22 21.77
N THR A 56 -12.58 18.61 20.79
CA THR A 56 -12.18 17.30 20.26
C THR A 56 -10.84 17.34 19.53
N PHE A 57 -10.50 18.44 18.86
CA PHE A 57 -9.17 18.63 18.27
C PHE A 57 -8.09 18.74 19.35
N ILE A 58 -8.29 19.56 20.38
CA ILE A 58 -7.35 19.73 21.49
C ILE A 58 -7.17 18.40 22.22
N MET A 59 -8.27 17.79 22.65
CA MET A 59 -8.27 16.49 23.34
C MET A 59 -7.62 15.40 22.49
N GLY A 60 -7.99 15.31 21.21
CA GLY A 60 -7.38 14.34 20.29
C GLY A 60 -5.89 14.56 20.08
N SER A 61 -5.45 15.81 19.97
CA SER A 61 -4.03 16.12 19.89
C SER A 61 -3.27 15.70 21.16
N PHE A 62 -3.83 15.97 22.35
CA PHE A 62 -3.25 15.52 23.62
C PHE A 62 -3.21 13.99 23.75
N LEU A 63 -4.21 13.29 23.22
CA LEU A 63 -4.30 11.83 23.25
C LEU A 63 -3.56 11.14 22.08
N ASN A 64 -2.89 11.89 21.20
CA ASN A 64 -2.26 11.40 19.96
C ASN A 64 -3.23 10.83 18.91
N PHE A 65 -4.51 11.21 18.96
CA PHE A 65 -5.56 10.93 17.98
C PHE A 65 -6.15 12.23 17.40
N PRO A 66 -5.37 13.01 16.62
CA PRO A 66 -5.80 14.32 16.12
C PRO A 66 -7.03 14.24 15.20
N LEU A 67 -7.32 13.06 14.62
CA LEU A 67 -8.50 12.87 13.77
C LEU A 67 -9.81 12.78 14.56
N LEU A 68 -9.79 12.72 15.90
CA LEU A 68 -10.99 12.81 16.73
C LEU A 68 -11.85 14.05 16.43
N VAL A 69 -11.25 15.12 15.88
CA VAL A 69 -11.96 16.31 15.38
C VAL A 69 -13.02 16.00 14.31
N LEU A 70 -12.87 14.89 13.58
CA LEU A 70 -13.81 14.45 12.54
C LEU A 70 -15.04 13.74 13.11
N LEU A 71 -15.03 13.31 14.37
CA LEU A 71 -16.17 12.63 14.99
C LEU A 71 -17.38 13.57 15.13
N PRO A 72 -17.24 14.81 15.65
CA PRO A 72 -18.31 15.79 15.62
C PRO A 72 -18.79 16.09 14.19
N VAL A 73 -17.88 16.17 13.22
CA VAL A 73 -18.24 16.40 11.80
C VAL A 73 -19.10 15.25 11.27
N ALA A 74 -18.75 14.00 11.61
CA ALA A 74 -19.49 12.82 11.21
C ALA A 74 -20.92 12.82 11.78
N VAL A 75 -21.04 13.01 13.09
CA VAL A 75 -22.33 13.07 13.79
C VAL A 75 -23.19 14.21 13.26
N TYR A 76 -22.56 15.36 12.99
CA TYR A 76 -23.24 16.53 12.47
C TYR A 76 -23.78 16.32 11.06
N ALA A 77 -22.96 15.81 10.14
CA ALA A 77 -23.37 15.51 8.77
C ALA A 77 -24.49 14.45 8.75
N PHE A 78 -24.35 13.38 9.54
CA PHE A 78 -25.38 12.36 9.69
C PHE A 78 -26.70 12.97 10.19
N THR A 79 -26.65 13.78 11.25
CA THR A 79 -27.85 14.45 11.79
C THR A 79 -28.52 15.32 10.74
N LEU A 80 -27.76 16.14 10.00
CA LEU A 80 -28.33 16.96 8.91
C LEU A 80 -28.96 16.12 7.79
N SER A 81 -28.41 14.93 7.51
CA SER A 81 -28.97 14.04 6.48
C SER A 81 -30.37 13.55 6.81
N LEU A 82 -30.72 13.43 8.10
CA LEU A 82 -32.05 13.02 8.55
C LEU A 82 -33.11 14.10 8.41
N TYR A 83 -32.71 15.37 8.23
CA TYR A 83 -33.61 16.52 8.16
C TYR A 83 -33.74 17.11 6.75
N THR A 84 -33.14 16.49 5.73
CA THR A 84 -33.25 16.94 4.34
C THR A 84 -34.11 15.98 3.53
N SER A 85 -35.03 16.52 2.73
CA SER A 85 -35.83 15.76 1.77
C SER A 85 -35.16 15.61 0.40
N GLU A 86 -34.10 16.37 0.13
CA GLU A 86 -33.33 16.30 -1.11
C GLU A 86 -32.40 15.08 -1.10
N VAL A 87 -32.69 14.07 -1.91
CA VAL A 87 -31.91 12.81 -2.00
C VAL A 87 -30.41 13.06 -2.22
N ALA A 88 -30.04 13.99 -3.12
CA ALA A 88 -28.63 14.31 -3.39
C ALA A 88 -27.91 14.92 -2.18
N THR A 89 -28.61 15.78 -1.43
CA THR A 89 -28.10 16.38 -0.18
C THR A 89 -27.97 15.32 0.90
N ALA A 90 -28.97 14.46 1.08
CA ALA A 90 -28.93 13.34 2.02
C ALA A 90 -27.74 12.41 1.73
N PHE A 91 -27.59 11.97 0.48
CA PHE A 91 -26.50 11.11 0.04
C PHE A 91 -25.13 11.74 0.33
N THR A 92 -24.96 13.03 0.01
CA THR A 92 -23.68 13.71 0.26
C THR A 92 -23.37 13.82 1.74
N LEU A 93 -24.37 14.17 2.57
CA LEU A 93 -24.21 14.27 4.01
C LEU A 93 -23.91 12.92 4.67
N MET A 94 -24.60 11.85 4.26
CA MET A 94 -24.30 10.49 4.70
C MET A 94 -22.90 10.04 4.27
N GLY A 95 -22.49 10.36 3.04
CA GLY A 95 -21.15 10.08 2.55
C GLY A 95 -20.06 10.81 3.34
N ILE A 96 -20.27 12.10 3.67
CA ILE A 96 -19.36 12.87 4.52
C ILE A 96 -19.27 12.25 5.91
N ALA A 97 -20.41 11.84 6.47
CA ALA A 97 -20.46 11.16 7.76
C ALA A 97 -19.68 9.85 7.75
N LEU A 98 -19.90 9.01 6.74
CA LEU A 98 -19.20 7.74 6.56
C LEU A 98 -17.69 7.94 6.38
N ALA A 99 -17.27 8.84 5.49
CA ALA A 99 -15.86 9.15 5.26
C ALA A 99 -15.16 9.62 6.55
N SER A 100 -15.80 10.55 7.28
CA SER A 100 -15.28 11.08 8.55
C SER A 100 -15.18 9.97 9.61
N PHE A 101 -16.22 9.13 9.71
CA PHE A 101 -16.22 8.00 10.64
C PHE A 101 -15.12 6.99 10.33
N ILE A 102 -14.93 6.62 9.06
CA ILE A 102 -13.85 5.69 8.65
C ILE A 102 -12.47 6.25 9.02
N LEU A 103 -12.24 7.56 8.82
CA LEU A 103 -10.97 8.18 9.20
C LEU A 103 -10.72 8.14 10.70
N VAL A 104 -11.72 8.44 11.52
CA VAL A 104 -11.63 8.33 12.98
C VAL A 104 -11.39 6.88 13.39
N ALA A 105 -12.16 5.95 12.83
CA ALA A 105 -12.05 4.54 13.14
C ALA A 105 -10.66 3.99 12.80
N ALA A 106 -10.09 4.35 11.65
CA ALA A 106 -8.76 3.92 11.24
C ALA A 106 -7.62 4.58 12.05
N ASP A 107 -7.86 5.71 12.72
CA ASP A 107 -6.90 6.35 13.61
C ASP A 107 -6.88 5.68 14.99
N ILE A 108 -8.06 5.27 15.50
CA ILE A 108 -8.24 4.70 16.84
C ILE A 108 -8.06 3.17 16.84
N PHE A 109 -8.70 2.49 15.90
CA PHE A 109 -8.75 1.03 15.83
C PHE A 109 -7.81 0.54 14.72
N PHE A 110 -6.98 -0.44 15.03
CA PHE A 110 -6.20 -1.16 14.03
C PHE A 110 -6.02 -2.62 14.44
N ILE A 111 -5.78 -3.46 13.45
CA ILE A 111 -5.42 -4.86 13.67
C ILE A 111 -3.90 -4.89 13.89
N PRO A 112 -3.40 -5.35 15.05
CA PRO A 112 -1.97 -5.55 15.26
C PRO A 112 -1.44 -6.59 14.28
N ASP A 113 -0.42 -6.20 13.52
CA ASP A 113 0.34 -7.09 12.64
C ASP A 113 1.84 -6.92 12.92
N VAL A 114 2.67 -7.51 12.06
CA VAL A 114 4.15 -7.42 12.11
C VAL A 114 4.72 -6.01 12.28
N PHE A 115 4.01 -4.96 11.86
CA PHE A 115 4.48 -3.58 11.98
C PHE A 115 4.16 -2.95 13.33
N GLY A 116 3.29 -3.58 14.14
CA GLY A 116 2.93 -3.11 15.48
C GLY A 116 2.25 -1.74 15.51
N ASN A 117 1.69 -1.29 14.39
CA ASN A 117 1.10 0.04 14.26
C ASN A 117 -0.07 0.05 13.26
N ARG A 118 -0.74 1.19 13.14
CA ARG A 118 -1.96 1.34 12.33
C ARG A 118 -1.75 1.47 10.82
N MET A 119 -0.52 1.40 10.31
CA MET A 119 -0.19 1.69 8.91
C MET A 119 -1.03 0.86 7.93
N ASN A 120 -1.20 -0.45 8.17
CA ASN A 120 -1.99 -1.30 7.27
C ASN A 120 -3.49 -0.99 7.32
N THR A 121 -4.01 -0.57 8.47
CA THR A 121 -5.42 -0.12 8.59
C THR A 121 -5.61 1.18 7.84
N VAL A 122 -4.74 2.16 8.08
CA VAL A 122 -4.71 3.44 7.33
C VAL A 122 -4.62 3.17 5.82
N PHE A 123 -3.69 2.33 5.38
CA PHE A 123 -3.48 2.01 3.96
C PHE A 123 -4.73 1.40 3.32
N LYS A 124 -5.42 0.46 3.97
CA LYS A 124 -6.60 -0.22 3.42
C LYS A 124 -7.82 0.70 3.31
N PHE A 125 -8.05 1.56 4.31
CA PHE A 125 -9.26 2.39 4.37
C PHE A 125 -9.10 3.77 3.74
N TYR A 126 -7.90 4.36 3.78
CA TYR A 126 -7.70 5.72 3.29
C TYR A 126 -7.97 5.82 1.79
N TYR A 127 -7.57 4.84 0.97
CA TYR A 127 -7.87 4.88 -0.47
C TYR A 127 -9.37 4.97 -0.77
N GLN A 128 -10.20 4.27 0.02
CA GLN A 128 -11.65 4.31 -0.14
C GLN A 128 -12.21 5.68 0.26
N VAL A 129 -11.69 6.26 1.35
CA VAL A 129 -12.05 7.63 1.76
C VAL A 129 -11.58 8.65 0.74
N TRP A 130 -10.44 8.45 0.09
CA TRP A 130 -9.94 9.33 -0.97
C TRP A 130 -10.86 9.34 -2.19
N ALA A 131 -11.28 8.17 -2.66
CA ALA A 131 -12.22 8.05 -3.77
C ALA A 131 -13.59 8.66 -3.43
N LEU A 132 -14.14 8.31 -2.27
CA LEU A 132 -15.41 8.84 -1.78
C LEU A 132 -15.34 10.36 -1.57
N GLY A 133 -14.29 10.85 -0.91
CA GLY A 133 -14.03 12.25 -0.64
C GLY A 133 -13.90 13.09 -1.92
N GLY A 134 -13.28 12.56 -2.98
CA GLY A 134 -13.22 13.23 -4.28
C GLY A 134 -14.58 13.51 -4.90
N ILE A 135 -15.48 12.51 -4.88
CA ILE A 135 -16.85 12.64 -5.41
C ILE A 135 -17.66 13.63 -4.56
N LEU A 136 -17.60 13.48 -3.23
CA LEU A 136 -18.35 14.33 -2.29
C LEU A 136 -17.87 15.78 -2.32
N ALA A 137 -16.55 16.00 -2.38
CA ALA A 137 -15.96 17.34 -2.47
C ALA A 137 -16.33 18.03 -3.79
N ALA A 138 -16.37 17.29 -4.91
CA ALA A 138 -16.79 17.83 -6.20
C ALA A 138 -18.26 18.29 -6.17
N TYR A 139 -19.16 17.47 -5.64
CA TYR A 139 -20.57 17.86 -5.48
C TYR A 139 -20.75 19.03 -4.50
N ALA A 140 -20.05 18.98 -3.35
CA ALA A 140 -20.08 20.04 -2.35
C ALA A 140 -19.61 21.39 -2.94
N LEU A 141 -18.54 21.37 -3.74
CA LEU A 141 -18.04 22.53 -4.45
C LEU A 141 -19.06 23.06 -5.47
N TRP A 142 -19.64 22.19 -6.31
CA TRP A 142 -20.70 22.57 -7.24
C TRP A 142 -21.88 23.24 -6.53
N ALA A 143 -22.38 22.63 -5.44
CA ALA A 143 -23.49 23.17 -4.68
C ALA A 143 -23.17 24.53 -4.05
N LEU A 144 -21.94 24.72 -3.56
CA LEU A 144 -21.48 26.02 -3.04
C LEU A 144 -21.43 27.11 -4.12
N LEU A 145 -20.98 26.75 -5.32
CA LEU A 145 -20.84 27.69 -6.43
C LEU A 145 -22.20 28.04 -7.06
N TRP A 146 -23.11 27.08 -7.17
CA TRP A 146 -24.33 27.26 -7.97
C TRP A 146 -25.61 27.48 -7.15
N GLN A 147 -25.66 26.98 -5.91
CA GLN A 147 -26.89 27.04 -5.11
C GLN A 147 -26.86 28.09 -4.00
N SER A 148 -25.71 28.66 -3.64
CA SER A 148 -25.63 29.58 -2.48
C SER A 148 -26.06 31.02 -2.84
N SER A 149 -27.07 31.56 -2.15
CA SER A 149 -27.55 32.95 -2.33
C SER A 149 -26.69 34.00 -1.63
N ARG A 150 -25.63 33.60 -0.90
CA ARG A 150 -24.68 34.52 -0.24
C ARG A 150 -23.47 34.80 -1.14
N ARG A 151 -23.55 35.99 -1.76
CA ARG A 151 -22.50 36.95 -2.17
C ARG A 151 -21.10 36.37 -2.33
N ILE A 152 -20.69 36.10 -3.57
CA ILE A 152 -19.32 36.12 -4.16
C ILE A 152 -18.14 35.85 -3.22
N LEU A 153 -17.96 36.57 -2.12
CA LEU A 153 -16.93 36.37 -1.12
C LEU A 153 -16.78 34.91 -0.66
N VAL A 154 -17.86 34.19 -0.33
CA VAL A 154 -17.74 32.78 0.10
C VAL A 154 -17.25 31.88 -1.03
N GLN A 155 -17.73 32.13 -2.26
CA GLN A 155 -17.30 31.41 -3.45
C GLN A 155 -15.83 31.68 -3.75
N VAL A 156 -15.41 32.95 -3.70
CA VAL A 156 -14.02 33.38 -3.90
C VAL A 156 -13.12 32.75 -2.84
N ILE A 157 -13.46 32.84 -1.55
CA ILE A 157 -12.67 32.22 -0.48
C ILE A 157 -12.56 30.71 -0.69
N THR A 158 -13.68 30.03 -0.99
CA THR A 158 -13.69 28.58 -1.22
C THR A 158 -12.82 28.21 -2.42
N LEU A 159 -12.95 28.92 -3.54
CA LEU A 159 -12.16 28.68 -4.76
C LEU A 159 -10.67 28.98 -4.55
N CYS A 160 -10.32 30.06 -3.86
CA CYS A 160 -8.94 30.40 -3.55
C CYS A 160 -8.31 29.33 -2.64
N LEU A 161 -8.97 28.95 -1.55
CA LEU A 161 -8.46 27.93 -0.63
C LEU A 161 -8.37 26.57 -1.32
N PHE A 162 -9.41 26.15 -2.05
CA PHE A 162 -9.41 24.91 -2.82
C PHE A 162 -8.30 24.92 -3.88
N GLY A 163 -8.14 26.02 -4.61
CA GLY A 163 -7.12 26.19 -5.64
C GLY A 163 -5.70 26.09 -5.08
N ILE A 164 -5.42 26.74 -3.94
CA ILE A 164 -4.12 26.65 -3.25
C ILE A 164 -3.83 25.19 -2.85
N LEU A 165 -4.81 24.52 -2.26
CA LEU A 165 -4.67 23.12 -1.84
C LEU A 165 -4.53 22.18 -3.03
N LEU A 166 -5.21 22.47 -4.15
CA LEU A 166 -5.13 21.70 -5.37
C LEU A 166 -3.74 21.83 -6.00
N ILE A 167 -3.19 23.05 -6.06
CA ILE A 167 -1.82 23.29 -6.50
C ILE A 167 -0.84 22.49 -5.63
N GLY A 168 -1.02 22.51 -4.31
CA GLY A 168 -0.24 21.69 -3.37
C GLY A 168 -0.37 20.19 -3.64
N ALA A 169 -1.58 19.70 -3.88
CA ALA A 169 -1.85 18.29 -4.20
C ALA A 169 -1.25 17.87 -5.55
N MET A 170 -1.16 18.79 -6.52
CA MET A 170 -0.57 18.55 -7.85
C MET A 170 0.96 18.47 -7.83
N VAL A 171 1.63 18.85 -6.74
CA VAL A 171 3.10 18.73 -6.62
C VAL A 171 3.54 17.26 -6.79
N TYR A 172 2.86 16.32 -6.14
CA TYR A 172 3.23 14.90 -6.23
C TYR A 172 3.03 14.33 -7.63
N PRO A 173 1.84 14.42 -8.27
CA PRO A 173 1.65 13.98 -9.65
C PRO A 173 2.63 14.64 -10.63
N ALA A 174 2.87 15.95 -10.51
CA ALA A 174 3.81 16.65 -11.38
C ALA A 174 5.24 16.12 -11.25
N ARG A 175 5.73 15.93 -10.02
CA ARG A 175 7.06 15.36 -9.75
C ARG A 175 7.16 13.90 -10.17
N ALA A 176 6.12 13.12 -9.94
CA ALA A 176 6.06 11.71 -10.35
C ALA A 176 6.12 11.58 -11.87
N ILE A 177 5.33 12.36 -12.61
CA ILE A 177 5.36 12.41 -14.08
C ILE A 177 6.74 12.86 -14.56
N GLN A 178 7.29 13.93 -14.00
CA GLN A 178 8.63 14.42 -14.35
C GLN A 178 9.70 13.33 -14.14
N GLN A 179 9.69 12.63 -13.01
CA GLN A 179 10.63 11.56 -12.72
C GLN A 179 10.48 10.39 -13.70
N ARG A 180 9.25 10.05 -14.10
CA ARG A 180 8.99 9.00 -15.10
C ARG A 180 9.41 9.41 -16.51
N MET A 181 9.22 10.67 -16.89
CA MET A 181 9.61 11.19 -18.20
C MET A 181 11.13 11.37 -18.33
N ASN A 182 11.79 11.81 -17.26
CA ASN A 182 13.24 12.01 -17.23
C ASN A 182 14.01 10.70 -17.00
N GLY A 183 13.34 9.64 -16.55
CA GLY A 183 13.93 8.32 -16.39
C GLY A 183 14.26 7.66 -17.73
N ALA A 184 15.18 6.69 -17.72
CA ALA A 184 15.46 5.87 -18.89
C ALA A 184 14.17 5.17 -19.37
N GLN A 185 13.82 5.33 -20.65
CA GLN A 185 12.66 4.69 -21.25
C GLN A 185 12.99 3.22 -21.55
N GLN A 186 12.54 2.31 -20.68
CA GLN A 186 12.93 0.88 -20.72
C GLN A 186 12.08 0.01 -21.67
N GLY A 187 11.30 0.64 -22.56
CA GLY A 187 10.39 -0.04 -23.48
C GLY A 187 9.30 -0.84 -22.75
N VAL A 188 8.48 -1.56 -23.53
CA VAL A 188 7.39 -2.39 -22.98
C VAL A 188 7.84 -3.77 -22.50
N ARG A 189 9.11 -4.14 -22.73
CA ARG A 189 9.67 -5.43 -22.31
C ARG A 189 9.86 -5.53 -20.80
N GLY A 190 9.96 -4.39 -20.10
CA GLY A 190 9.96 -4.36 -18.65
C GLY A 190 11.18 -4.99 -17.98
N PHE A 191 12.37 -4.89 -18.62
CA PHE A 191 13.61 -5.39 -18.01
C PHE A 191 13.79 -4.83 -16.60
N THR A 192 14.09 -5.72 -15.66
CA THR A 192 14.41 -5.34 -14.28
C THR A 192 15.70 -4.51 -14.24
N ALA A 193 15.87 -3.69 -13.20
CA ALA A 193 17.12 -2.97 -12.96
C ALA A 193 18.34 -3.91 -12.99
N ARG A 194 18.14 -5.16 -12.55
CA ARG A 194 19.09 -6.26 -12.59
C ARG A 194 19.53 -6.58 -14.02
N GLU A 195 18.58 -6.90 -14.89
CA GLU A 195 18.84 -7.26 -16.29
C GLU A 195 19.54 -6.14 -17.08
N MET A 196 19.33 -4.88 -16.71
CA MET A 196 20.01 -3.76 -17.36
C MET A 196 21.43 -3.53 -16.89
N ARG A 197 21.75 -3.87 -15.63
CA ARG A 197 23.05 -3.59 -15.02
C ARG A 197 24.02 -4.77 -15.13
N ASN A 198 23.52 -6.00 -15.16
CA ASN A 198 24.33 -7.22 -15.16
C ASN A 198 24.02 -8.07 -16.40
N VAL A 199 24.99 -8.13 -17.32
CA VAL A 199 24.86 -8.89 -18.58
C VAL A 199 24.71 -10.39 -18.29
N GLY A 200 25.48 -10.94 -17.36
CA GLY A 200 25.40 -12.37 -17.03
C GLY A 200 24.06 -12.78 -16.43
N GLU A 201 23.47 -11.94 -15.58
CA GLU A 201 22.12 -12.19 -15.04
C GLU A 201 21.04 -12.07 -16.11
N ARG A 202 21.14 -11.10 -17.02
CA ARG A 202 20.21 -10.99 -18.15
C ARG A 202 20.26 -12.22 -19.06
N GLU A 203 21.46 -12.71 -19.35
CA GLU A 203 21.63 -13.92 -20.17
C GLU A 203 21.10 -15.16 -19.44
N ALA A 204 21.36 -15.28 -18.13
CA ALA A 204 20.83 -16.35 -17.30
C ALA A 204 19.30 -16.38 -17.23
N ILE A 205 18.67 -15.22 -17.02
CA ILE A 205 17.21 -15.06 -17.03
C ILE A 205 16.64 -15.46 -18.39
N THR A 206 17.27 -14.99 -19.48
CA THR A 206 16.85 -15.35 -20.84
C THR A 206 16.97 -16.85 -21.07
N TRP A 207 18.07 -17.47 -20.63
CA TRP A 207 18.30 -18.90 -20.77
C TRP A 207 17.26 -19.72 -19.98
N LEU A 208 17.04 -19.39 -18.70
CA LEU A 208 16.05 -20.05 -17.85
C LEU A 208 14.65 -19.94 -18.46
N THR A 209 14.24 -18.76 -18.92
CA THR A 209 12.92 -18.53 -19.51
C THR A 209 12.70 -19.34 -20.80
N THR A 210 13.78 -19.65 -21.53
CA THR A 210 13.70 -20.36 -22.82
C THR A 210 13.93 -21.87 -22.72
N HIS A 211 14.60 -22.35 -21.67
CA HIS A 211 15.03 -23.76 -21.57
C HIS A 211 14.40 -24.52 -20.39
N SER A 212 13.82 -23.82 -19.41
CA SER A 212 13.21 -24.48 -18.25
C SER A 212 11.88 -25.13 -18.61
N ALA A 213 11.64 -26.31 -18.02
CA ALA A 213 10.30 -26.90 -18.08
C ALA A 213 9.35 -26.11 -17.17
N PRO A 214 8.04 -26.04 -17.50
CA PRO A 214 7.04 -25.46 -16.61
C PRO A 214 7.13 -26.07 -15.21
N ASN A 215 6.92 -25.24 -14.17
CA ASN A 215 6.97 -25.65 -12.76
C ASN A 215 8.34 -26.15 -12.27
N SER A 216 9.43 -25.92 -13.02
CA SER A 216 10.77 -26.20 -12.49
C SER A 216 11.03 -25.36 -11.24
N VAL A 217 11.60 -25.99 -10.21
CA VAL A 217 12.07 -25.30 -9.01
C VAL A 217 13.55 -24.99 -9.18
N MET A 218 13.92 -23.77 -8.85
CA MET A 218 15.30 -23.34 -8.75
C MET A 218 15.67 -22.98 -7.31
N VAL A 219 16.96 -22.83 -7.05
CA VAL A 219 17.46 -22.18 -5.85
C VAL A 219 18.42 -21.07 -6.25
N GLU A 220 18.26 -19.94 -5.58
CA GLU A 220 19.11 -18.75 -5.64
C GLU A 220 19.34 -18.25 -4.21
N ALA A 221 20.19 -17.24 -4.04
CA ALA A 221 20.43 -16.65 -2.74
C ALA A 221 19.15 -16.15 -2.07
N VAL A 222 19.09 -16.30 -0.74
CA VAL A 222 18.05 -15.69 0.10
C VAL A 222 18.43 -14.22 0.36
N GLY A 223 17.49 -13.30 0.11
CA GLY A 223 17.73 -11.86 0.20
C GLY A 223 16.91 -11.17 1.29
N GLU A 224 17.41 -10.01 1.73
CA GLU A 224 16.61 -9.07 2.52
C GLU A 224 15.58 -8.37 1.64
N SER A 225 14.45 -8.02 2.24
CA SER A 225 13.38 -7.25 1.62
C SER A 225 13.89 -5.87 1.15
N TYR A 226 13.52 -5.47 -0.08
CA TYR A 226 13.80 -4.14 -0.64
C TYR A 226 15.29 -3.77 -0.75
N ASP A 227 16.16 -4.71 -1.14
CA ASP A 227 17.55 -4.41 -1.45
C ASP A 227 17.68 -3.35 -2.57
N ALA A 228 18.02 -2.13 -2.18
CA ALA A 228 18.14 -0.96 -3.04
C ALA A 228 19.31 -1.04 -4.04
N THR A 229 20.25 -1.97 -3.84
CA THR A 229 21.36 -2.19 -4.78
C THR A 229 20.94 -3.06 -5.97
N GLY A 230 19.84 -3.81 -5.83
CA GLY A 230 19.23 -4.61 -6.89
C GLY A 230 19.94 -5.94 -7.16
N THR A 231 20.90 -6.34 -6.32
CA THR A 231 21.61 -7.62 -6.42
C THR A 231 20.95 -8.72 -5.59
N GLY A 232 20.13 -8.39 -4.59
CA GLY A 232 19.58 -9.30 -3.56
C GLY A 232 18.80 -10.54 -4.02
N GLY A 233 18.55 -11.46 -3.09
CA GLY A 233 17.86 -12.73 -3.39
C GLY A 233 16.45 -12.61 -3.98
N GLY A 234 16.01 -13.66 -4.68
CA GLY A 234 14.68 -13.73 -5.32
C GLY A 234 14.56 -12.94 -6.63
N GLY A 235 15.66 -12.42 -7.16
CA GLY A 235 15.67 -11.58 -8.36
C GLY A 235 15.50 -12.37 -9.65
N ILE A 236 16.11 -13.56 -9.73
CA ILE A 236 16.06 -14.39 -10.95
C ILE A 236 14.73 -15.14 -11.03
N SER A 237 14.23 -15.70 -9.93
CA SER A 237 12.87 -16.28 -9.87
C SER A 237 11.79 -15.24 -10.19
N GLY A 238 11.91 -14.02 -9.63
CA GLY A 238 10.99 -12.92 -9.92
C GLY A 238 10.96 -12.51 -11.40
N ALA A 239 12.12 -12.55 -12.09
CA ALA A 239 12.21 -12.20 -13.51
C ALA A 239 11.78 -13.34 -14.45
N THR A 240 12.02 -14.60 -14.07
CA THR A 240 11.72 -15.78 -14.89
C THR A 240 10.32 -16.35 -14.65
N GLY A 241 9.70 -16.05 -13.50
CA GLY A 241 8.47 -16.70 -13.03
C GLY A 241 8.67 -18.12 -12.50
N LEU A 242 9.93 -18.59 -12.39
CA LEU A 242 10.24 -19.90 -11.80
C LEU A 242 10.07 -19.88 -10.29
N GLN A 243 9.71 -21.03 -9.73
CA GLN A 243 9.60 -21.19 -8.28
C GLN A 243 11.00 -21.23 -7.66
N THR A 244 11.18 -20.56 -6.51
CA THR A 244 12.37 -20.72 -5.66
C THR A 244 11.98 -21.14 -4.25
N VAL A 245 12.88 -21.81 -3.55
CA VAL A 245 12.62 -22.35 -2.20
C VAL A 245 12.25 -21.24 -1.21
N LEU A 246 12.99 -20.13 -1.24
CA LEU A 246 12.76 -18.95 -0.42
C LEU A 246 13.47 -17.72 -1.02
N GLY A 247 12.70 -16.68 -1.34
CA GLY A 247 13.23 -15.39 -1.82
C GLY A 247 13.46 -14.41 -0.68
N TRP A 248 12.37 -13.77 -0.20
CA TRP A 248 12.38 -12.71 0.82
C TRP A 248 11.72 -13.17 2.13
N PRO A 249 12.49 -13.64 3.13
CA PRO A 249 11.94 -14.15 4.38
C PRO A 249 11.09 -13.13 5.14
N GLY A 250 11.44 -11.84 5.03
CA GLY A 250 10.70 -10.74 5.65
C GLY A 250 9.26 -10.66 5.14
N HIS A 251 9.04 -10.76 3.82
CA HIS A 251 7.71 -10.74 3.23
C HIS A 251 6.91 -12.02 3.53
N GLU A 252 7.56 -13.19 3.50
CA GLU A 252 6.90 -14.44 3.91
C GLU A 252 6.43 -14.39 5.37
N THR A 253 7.23 -13.75 6.24
CA THR A 253 6.89 -13.50 7.65
C THR A 253 5.71 -12.57 7.79
N GLN A 254 5.63 -11.50 7.00
CA GLN A 254 4.49 -10.56 7.03
C GLN A 254 3.15 -11.25 6.77
N TRP A 255 3.15 -12.27 5.90
CA TRP A 255 1.93 -13.00 5.52
C TRP A 255 1.57 -14.11 6.51
N ARG A 256 2.54 -14.59 7.30
CA ARG A 256 2.40 -15.78 8.16
C ARG A 256 2.78 -15.54 9.62
N HIS A 257 2.83 -14.29 10.06
CA HIS A 257 3.32 -13.89 11.38
C HIS A 257 2.63 -14.60 12.56
N ASN A 258 1.34 -14.93 12.42
CA ASN A 258 0.55 -15.55 13.49
C ASN A 258 0.55 -17.09 13.42
N ASP A 259 1.38 -17.70 12.55
CA ASP A 259 1.50 -19.15 12.40
C ASP A 259 2.93 -19.59 12.76
N PRO A 260 3.15 -20.11 13.99
CA PRO A 260 4.46 -20.58 14.43
C PRO A 260 5.05 -21.69 13.54
N SER A 261 4.21 -22.54 12.94
CA SER A 261 4.66 -23.63 12.08
C SER A 261 5.23 -23.08 10.77
N ALA A 262 4.56 -22.09 10.19
CA ALA A 262 5.05 -21.38 9.01
C ALA A 262 6.33 -20.60 9.28
N LEU A 263 6.44 -19.94 10.43
CA LEU A 263 7.67 -19.23 10.81
C LEU A 263 8.86 -20.19 10.95
N SER A 264 8.63 -21.36 11.56
CA SER A 264 9.63 -22.41 11.64
C SER A 264 10.05 -22.91 10.25
N GLU A 265 9.11 -23.07 9.33
CA GLU A 265 9.38 -23.50 7.96
C GLU A 265 10.20 -22.47 7.18
N ILE A 266 9.95 -21.18 7.35
CA ILE A 266 10.77 -20.11 6.74
C ILE A 266 12.22 -20.20 7.26
N GLY A 267 12.41 -20.36 8.57
CA GLY A 267 13.74 -20.51 9.17
C GLY A 267 14.47 -21.77 8.70
N LYS A 268 13.74 -22.90 8.59
CA LYS A 268 14.26 -24.16 8.06
C LYS A 268 14.73 -24.01 6.62
N ARG A 269 13.88 -23.50 5.73
CA ARG A 269 14.22 -23.27 4.31
C ARG A 269 15.44 -22.37 4.15
N LYS A 270 15.54 -21.30 4.95
CA LYS A 270 16.73 -20.43 4.95
C LYS A 270 18.01 -21.22 5.29
N THR A 271 17.94 -22.09 6.30
CA THR A 271 19.06 -22.95 6.73
C THR A 271 19.40 -24.01 5.69
N ASP A 272 18.40 -24.61 5.06
CA ASP A 272 18.57 -25.63 4.04
C ASP A 272 19.21 -25.05 2.78
N ILE A 273 18.78 -23.86 2.33
CA ILE A 273 19.44 -23.15 1.20
C ILE A 273 20.89 -22.82 1.55
N GLN A 274 21.17 -22.33 2.76
CA GLN A 274 22.55 -22.10 3.19
C GLN A 274 23.37 -23.39 3.17
N THR A 275 22.77 -24.52 3.55
CA THR A 275 23.41 -25.84 3.50
C THR A 275 23.69 -26.29 2.07
N ILE A 276 22.75 -26.09 1.13
CA ILE A 276 22.93 -26.37 -0.30
C ILE A 276 24.19 -25.65 -0.82
N TYR A 277 24.37 -24.36 -0.50
CA TYR A 277 25.49 -23.58 -1.00
C TYR A 277 26.83 -23.85 -0.30
N THR A 278 26.82 -24.20 0.99
CA THR A 278 28.05 -24.23 1.81
C THR A 278 28.51 -25.62 2.23
N SER A 279 27.68 -26.65 2.13
CA SER A 279 28.05 -28.01 2.53
C SER A 279 29.14 -28.59 1.62
N ARG A 280 29.96 -29.45 2.21
CA ARG A 280 30.95 -30.27 1.48
C ARG A 280 30.47 -31.71 1.28
N ASN A 281 29.33 -32.08 1.88
CA ASN A 281 28.75 -33.41 1.78
C ASN A 281 27.80 -33.47 0.57
N ALA A 282 28.17 -34.23 -0.44
CA ALA A 282 27.39 -34.41 -1.66
C ALA A 282 26.00 -34.99 -1.39
N GLN A 283 25.90 -35.99 -0.52
CA GLN A 283 24.62 -36.65 -0.24
C GLN A 283 23.66 -35.69 0.45
N GLN A 284 24.15 -34.92 1.43
CA GLN A 284 23.32 -33.92 2.11
C GLN A 284 22.76 -32.87 1.14
N VAL A 285 23.55 -32.43 0.17
CA VAL A 285 23.06 -31.49 -0.85
C VAL A 285 22.05 -32.18 -1.77
N LEU A 286 22.32 -33.40 -2.24
CA LEU A 286 21.38 -34.16 -3.07
C LEU A 286 20.03 -34.39 -2.36
N ASP A 287 20.05 -34.76 -1.08
CA ASP A 287 18.84 -34.96 -0.28
C ASP A 287 17.99 -33.68 -0.19
N LEU A 288 18.63 -32.50 -0.07
CA LEU A 288 17.93 -31.21 -0.06
C LEU A 288 17.43 -30.82 -1.46
N LEU A 289 18.20 -31.12 -2.52
CA LEU A 289 17.73 -30.94 -3.90
C LEU A 289 16.51 -31.82 -4.19
N ASP A 290 16.45 -33.04 -3.64
CA ASP A 290 15.29 -33.92 -3.71
C ASP A 290 14.10 -33.40 -2.91
N LEU A 291 14.34 -33.02 -1.65
CA LEU A 291 13.30 -32.52 -0.74
C LEU A 291 12.49 -31.37 -1.35
N TYR A 292 13.18 -30.46 -2.04
CA TYR A 292 12.56 -29.28 -2.65
C TYR A 292 12.32 -29.43 -4.16
N ASN A 293 12.57 -30.60 -4.74
CA ASN A 293 12.47 -30.86 -6.18
C ASN A 293 13.25 -29.83 -7.03
N ILE A 294 14.43 -29.43 -6.56
CA ILE A 294 15.27 -28.42 -7.20
C ILE A 294 15.88 -29.01 -8.47
N ARG A 295 15.56 -28.37 -9.60
CA ARG A 295 16.15 -28.67 -10.90
C ARG A 295 17.34 -27.78 -11.21
N TYR A 296 17.30 -26.51 -10.81
CA TYR A 296 18.35 -25.53 -11.14
C TYR A 296 18.98 -24.92 -9.88
N VAL A 297 20.31 -24.86 -9.84
CA VAL A 297 21.06 -24.10 -8.83
C VAL A 297 21.75 -22.94 -9.55
N VAL A 298 21.43 -21.72 -9.15
CA VAL A 298 22.10 -20.51 -9.65
C VAL A 298 23.31 -20.23 -8.78
N VAL A 299 24.44 -19.89 -9.42
CA VAL A 299 25.65 -19.40 -8.75
C VAL A 299 26.17 -18.17 -9.49
N GLY A 300 25.96 -16.99 -8.92
CA GLY A 300 26.51 -15.72 -9.40
C GLY A 300 27.12 -14.89 -8.28
N GLU A 301 27.31 -13.61 -8.56
CA GLU A 301 27.88 -12.64 -7.59
C GLU A 301 27.05 -12.58 -6.30
N THR A 302 25.73 -12.60 -6.41
CA THR A 302 24.78 -12.57 -5.28
C THR A 302 25.00 -13.74 -4.33
N GLU A 303 25.10 -14.96 -4.86
CA GLU A 303 25.34 -16.15 -4.04
C GLU A 303 26.72 -16.12 -3.39
N HIS A 304 27.75 -15.66 -4.12
CA HIS A 304 29.10 -15.51 -3.56
C HIS A 304 29.17 -14.49 -2.42
N GLN A 305 28.45 -13.37 -2.54
CA GLN A 305 28.37 -12.36 -1.49
C GLN A 305 27.57 -12.85 -0.27
N THR A 306 26.50 -13.61 -0.51
CA THR A 306 25.61 -14.12 0.56
C THR A 306 26.25 -15.28 1.33
N TYR A 307 26.94 -16.19 0.64
CA TYR A 307 27.47 -17.42 1.22
C TYR A 307 29.01 -17.44 1.15
N ARG A 308 29.68 -16.96 2.21
CA ARG A 308 31.15 -16.85 2.27
C ARG A 308 31.92 -18.15 1.95
N ASN A 309 31.33 -19.30 2.29
CA ASN A 309 31.94 -20.62 2.09
C ASN A 309 31.30 -21.39 0.92
N LEU A 310 30.74 -20.67 -0.08
CA LEU A 310 30.12 -21.29 -1.24
C LEU A 310 31.11 -22.22 -1.96
N ASN A 311 30.68 -23.45 -2.25
CA ASN A 311 31.50 -24.47 -2.90
C ASN A 311 30.94 -24.87 -4.28
N PRO A 312 31.24 -24.13 -5.35
CA PRO A 312 30.65 -24.40 -6.66
C PRO A 312 31.17 -25.71 -7.29
N ARG A 313 32.35 -26.17 -6.87
CA ARG A 313 32.94 -27.44 -7.31
C ARG A 313 32.10 -28.65 -6.90
N LEU A 314 31.35 -28.55 -5.80
CA LEU A 314 30.44 -29.62 -5.43
C LEU A 314 29.36 -29.81 -6.49
N PHE A 315 28.73 -28.72 -6.94
CA PHE A 315 27.72 -28.76 -7.99
C PHE A 315 28.27 -29.28 -9.32
N GLU A 316 29.51 -28.91 -9.69
CA GLU A 316 30.17 -29.47 -10.89
C GLU A 316 30.30 -31.00 -10.86
N ARG A 317 30.39 -31.60 -9.67
CA ARG A 317 30.51 -33.05 -9.50
C ARG A 317 29.16 -33.77 -9.51
N ILE A 318 28.10 -33.12 -9.02
CA ILE A 318 26.79 -33.77 -8.77
C ILE A 318 25.69 -33.31 -9.73
N MET A 319 25.93 -32.27 -10.54
CA MET A 319 24.97 -31.69 -11.48
C MET A 319 25.65 -31.33 -12.80
N ARG A 320 24.86 -31.19 -13.87
CA ARG A 320 25.36 -30.71 -15.16
C ARG A 320 25.49 -29.19 -15.12
N LYS A 321 26.64 -28.62 -15.47
CA LYS A 321 26.77 -27.19 -15.76
C LYS A 321 26.03 -26.88 -17.07
N ALA A 322 24.83 -26.32 -16.97
CA ALA A 322 23.92 -26.15 -18.10
C ALA A 322 24.06 -24.79 -18.80
N PHE A 323 24.50 -23.77 -18.07
CA PHE A 323 24.72 -22.43 -18.60
C PHE A 323 25.91 -21.75 -17.91
N VAL A 324 26.62 -20.93 -18.70
CA VAL A 324 27.67 -20.02 -18.26
C VAL A 324 27.46 -18.70 -19.00
N SER A 325 27.41 -17.59 -18.26
CA SER A 325 27.30 -16.27 -18.87
C SER A 325 28.54 -15.92 -19.70
N SER A 326 28.38 -15.00 -20.65
CA SER A 326 29.45 -14.52 -21.53
C SER A 326 30.64 -13.91 -20.77
N ASP A 327 30.38 -13.32 -19.60
CA ASP A 327 31.42 -12.80 -18.69
C ASP A 327 31.99 -13.85 -17.73
N GLY A 328 31.48 -15.08 -17.77
CA GLY A 328 31.90 -16.22 -16.95
C GLY A 328 31.56 -16.11 -15.45
N LYS A 329 30.82 -15.08 -15.03
CA LYS A 329 30.55 -14.80 -13.62
C LYS A 329 29.30 -15.46 -13.06
N LEU A 330 28.39 -15.92 -13.92
CA LEU A 330 27.16 -16.59 -13.53
C LEU A 330 27.06 -17.97 -14.16
N LEU A 331 26.81 -18.96 -13.32
CA LEU A 331 26.67 -20.36 -13.67
C LEU A 331 25.27 -20.85 -13.29
N ILE A 332 24.68 -21.69 -14.13
CA ILE A 332 23.50 -22.48 -13.76
C ILE A 332 23.86 -23.96 -13.83
N PHE A 333 23.64 -24.64 -12.72
CA PHE A 333 23.73 -26.09 -12.64
C PHE A 333 22.34 -26.68 -12.74
N GLU A 334 22.19 -27.68 -13.60
CA GLU A 334 20.94 -28.41 -13.81
C GLU A 334 21.08 -29.85 -13.31
N ARG A 335 20.09 -30.29 -12.56
CA ARG A 335 19.90 -31.68 -12.21
C ARG A 335 19.27 -32.40 -13.40
N LEU A 336 20.03 -33.31 -14.01
CA LEU A 336 19.47 -34.26 -14.96
C LEU A 336 18.73 -35.32 -14.14
N ASN A 337 17.43 -35.49 -14.40
CA ASN A 337 16.54 -36.37 -13.63
C ASN A 337 17.23 -37.66 -13.17
N SER A 338 17.14 -37.97 -11.86
CA SER A 338 16.89 -39.35 -11.46
C SER A 338 15.48 -39.67 -11.97
N SER A 339 15.39 -40.67 -12.83
CA SER A 339 14.18 -41.22 -13.44
C SER A 339 12.93 -41.03 -12.56
N THR A 340 11.88 -40.41 -13.12
CA THR A 340 10.49 -40.62 -12.68
C THR A 340 10.11 -42.07 -12.83
#